data_AF-A0A9P7C0N7-F1
#
_entry.id   AF-A0A9P7C0N7-F1
#
_cell.length_a   1.000
_cell.length_b   1.000
_cell.length_c   1.000
_cell.angle_alpha   90.00
_cell.angle_beta   90.00
_cell.angle_gamma   90.00
#
_symmetry.space_group_name_H-M   'P 1'
#
loop_
_entity.id
_entity.type
_entity.pdbx_description
1 polymer ?
#
loop_
_entity_poly.entity_id
_entity_poly.type
_entity_poly.pdbx_seq_one_letter_code
_entity_poly.pdbx_strand_id
1 'polypeptide(L)'
;MAASFGVVIAGSFVEMGISRILPFVKRLITPLVTGIVVLLIGLTLIKVGLISMGGGFGAMANGTFASAENLTLSGLVLGTIILLNRVPVVWIRSTALVLALAARVWVCSFWISRIGAMIW
;
A
#
# COMPACT_ATOMS: atom_id res chain seq x y z
N MET A 1 -8.61 -14.23 11.63
CA MET A 1 -9.25 -14.18 10.30
C MET A 1 -10.76 -14.40 10.35
N ALA A 2 -11.29 -15.40 11.06
CA ALA A 2 -12.76 -15.59 11.15
C ALA A 2 -13.53 -14.36 11.69
N ALA A 3 -13.03 -13.71 12.74
CA ALA A 3 -13.67 -12.52 13.32
C ALA A 3 -13.68 -11.30 12.38
N SER A 4 -12.63 -11.10 11.56
CA SER A 4 -12.56 -9.98 10.62
C SER A 4 -13.51 -10.16 9.43
N PHE A 5 -13.71 -11.39 8.96
CA PHE A 5 -14.72 -11.66 7.95
C PHE A 5 -16.15 -11.55 8.52
N GLY A 6 -16.37 -12.04 9.75
CA GLY A 6 -17.66 -11.91 10.44
C GLY A 6 -18.10 -10.47 10.66
N VAL A 7 -17.19 -9.59 11.10
CA VAL A 7 -17.51 -8.16 11.32
C VAL A 7 -17.79 -7.41 10.01
N VAL A 8 -17.11 -7.75 8.91
CA VAL A 8 -17.38 -7.14 7.59
C VAL A 8 -18.75 -7.56 7.06
N ILE A 9 -19.11 -8.85 7.20
CA ILE A 9 -20.44 -9.35 6.82
C ILE A 9 -21.52 -8.68 7.66
N ALA A 10 -21.37 -8.65 8.99
CA ALA A 10 -22.31 -7.98 9.87
C ALA A 10 -22.40 -6.47 9.61
N GLY A 11 -21.26 -5.81 9.35
CA GLY A 11 -21.17 -4.39 9.03
C GLY A 11 -21.89 -4.04 7.73
N SER A 12 -21.87 -4.91 6.72
CA SER A 12 -22.57 -4.67 5.45
C SER A 12 -24.10 -4.53 5.61
N PHE A 13 -24.71 -5.25 6.55
CA PHE A 13 -26.14 -5.09 6.87
C PHE A 13 -26.43 -3.72 7.50
N VAL A 14 -25.53 -3.25 8.36
CA VAL A 14 -25.63 -1.93 9.00
C VAL A 14 -25.50 -0.81 7.96
N GLU A 15 -24.55 -0.93 7.02
CA GLU A 15 -24.38 0.03 5.93
C GLU A 15 -25.60 0.09 4.99
N MET A 16 -26.21 -1.05 4.65
CA MET A 16 -27.44 -1.09 3.85
C MET A 16 -28.61 -0.35 4.54
N GLY A 17 -28.72 -0.45 5.86
CA GLY A 17 -29.71 0.29 6.64
C GLY A 17 -29.43 1.80 6.67
N ILE A 18 -28.17 2.18 6.92
CA ILE A 18 -27.73 3.58 7.02
C ILE A 18 -27.81 4.31 5.66
N SER A 19 -27.67 3.59 4.54
CA SER A 19 -27.82 4.13 3.17
C SER A 19 -29.14 4.91 2.96
N ARG A 20 -30.22 4.51 3.64
CA ARG A 20 -31.54 5.20 3.55
C ARG A 20 -31.57 6.56 4.25
N ILE A 21 -30.74 6.76 5.27
CA ILE A 21 -30.69 7.98 6.10
C ILE A 21 -29.54 8.92 5.65
N LEU A 22 -28.56 8.37 4.91
CA LEU A 22 -27.44 9.08 4.30
C LEU A 22 -27.78 10.37 3.53
N PRO A 23 -28.85 10.45 2.71
CA PRO A 23 -29.15 11.68 1.96
C PRO A 23 -29.44 12.89 2.87
N PHE A 24 -29.95 12.68 4.09
CA PHE A 24 -30.12 13.75 5.08
C PHE A 24 -28.79 14.15 5.74
N VAL A 25 -27.95 13.17 6.07
CA VAL A 25 -26.67 13.37 6.75
C VAL A 25 -25.64 14.07 5.84
N LYS A 26 -25.64 13.77 4.53
CA LYS A 26 -24.77 14.44 3.54
C LYS A 26 -24.96 15.95 3.46
N ARG A 27 -26.13 16.47 3.87
CA ARG A 27 -26.39 17.92 3.90
C ARG A 27 -25.79 18.60 5.13
N LEU A 28 -25.51 17.85 6.20
CA LEU A 28 -24.94 18.33 7.45
C LEU A 28 -23.41 18.21 7.48
N ILE A 29 -22.85 17.16 6.90
CA ILE A 29 -21.38 16.98 6.86
C ILE A 29 -20.79 18.01 5.90
N THR A 30 -20.09 18.99 6.45
CA THR A 30 -19.37 19.99 5.67
C THR A 30 -18.14 19.38 4.98
N PRO A 31 -17.77 19.85 3.77
CA PRO A 31 -16.62 19.33 3.00
C PRO A 31 -15.31 19.39 3.80
N LEU A 32 -15.22 20.34 4.74
CA LEU A 32 -14.08 20.50 5.64
C LEU A 32 -13.86 19.28 6.53
N VAL A 33 -14.92 18.68 7.11
CA VAL A 33 -14.79 17.49 7.97
C VAL A 33 -14.38 16.27 7.15
N THR A 34 -14.99 16.08 5.98
CA THR A 34 -14.63 14.96 5.09
C THR A 34 -13.19 15.04 4.61
N GLY A 35 -12.70 16.25 4.30
CA GLY A 35 -11.31 16.47 3.87
C GLY A 35 -10.32 16.12 4.97
N ILE A 36 -10.57 16.53 6.20
CA ILE A 36 -9.69 16.21 7.34
C ILE A 36 -9.64 14.70 7.59
N VAL A 37 -10.79 14.00 7.58
CA VAL A 37 -10.82 12.54 7.82
C VAL A 37 -10.05 11.78 6.74
N VAL A 38 -10.20 12.14 5.46
CA VAL A 38 -9.47 11.49 4.36
C VAL A 38 -7.97 11.76 4.45
N LEU A 39 -7.56 12.98 4.83
CA LEU A 39 -6.15 13.30 5.07
C LEU A 39 -5.59 12.49 6.25
N LEU A 40 -6.33 12.33 7.34
CA LEU A 40 -5.90 11.50 8.49
C LEU A 40 -5.74 10.02 8.09
N ILE A 41 -6.67 9.49 7.28
CA ILE A 41 -6.53 8.13 6.73
C ILE A 41 -5.27 8.04 5.85
N GLY A 42 -5.04 9.02 4.98
CA GLY A 42 -3.84 9.06 4.15
C GLY A 42 -2.53 9.13 4.96
N LEU A 43 -2.45 10.02 5.94
CA LEU A 43 -1.27 10.20 6.78
C LEU A 43 -0.95 8.95 7.61
N THR A 44 -1.97 8.28 8.14
CA THR A 44 -1.78 7.03 8.88
C THR A 44 -1.33 5.88 7.97
N LEU A 45 -1.87 5.78 6.76
CA LEU A 45 -1.42 4.79 5.77
C LEU A 45 0.03 5.02 5.32
N ILE A 46 0.46 6.28 5.14
CA ILE A 46 1.86 6.60 4.80
C ILE A 46 2.80 6.09 5.90
N LYS A 47 2.46 6.33 7.18
CA LYS A 47 3.28 5.85 8.31
C LYS A 47 3.47 4.33 8.28
N VAL A 48 2.39 3.57 8.11
CA VAL A 48 2.45 2.10 8.08
C VAL A 48 3.14 1.60 6.80
N GLY A 49 2.96 2.30 5.68
CA GLY A 49 3.65 2.05 4.42
C GLY A 49 5.17 2.17 4.55
N LEU A 50 5.66 3.24 5.19
CA LEU A 50 7.10 3.44 5.44
C LEU A 50 7.70 2.33 6.33
N ILE A 51 6.96 1.87 7.34
CA ILE A 51 7.39 0.74 8.18
C ILE A 51 7.49 -0.55 7.34
N SER A 52 6.54 -0.79 6.45
CA SER A 52 6.57 -1.93 5.52
C SER A 52 7.74 -1.84 4.53
N MET A 53 8.04 -0.63 4.04
CA MET A 53 9.20 -0.38 3.17
C MET A 53 10.54 -0.67 3.86
N GLY A 54 10.63 -0.47 5.19
CA GLY A 54 11.84 -0.70 5.99
C GLY A 54 12.10 -2.16 6.40
N GLY A 55 11.28 -3.11 5.97
CA GLY A 55 11.38 -4.53 6.37
C GLY A 55 10.24 -5.01 7.29
N GLY A 56 9.25 -4.16 7.57
CA GLY A 56 8.04 -4.51 8.31
C GLY A 56 8.22 -4.66 9.82
N PHE A 57 7.13 -5.03 10.49
CA PHE A 57 7.08 -5.21 11.95
C PHE A 57 7.92 -6.41 12.45
N GLY A 58 8.40 -7.28 11.56
CA GLY A 58 9.33 -8.35 11.91
C GLY A 58 10.78 -7.88 12.08
N ALA A 59 11.24 -7.00 11.18
CA ALA A 59 12.58 -6.37 11.29
C ALA A 59 12.66 -5.42 12.49
N MET A 60 11.56 -4.69 12.78
CA MET A 60 10.87 -4.69 14.08
C MET A 60 11.68 -5.03 15.33
N ALA A 61 11.40 -6.26 15.71
CA ALA A 61 11.81 -6.92 16.92
C ALA A 61 13.24 -7.46 16.83
N ASN A 62 13.79 -7.64 15.62
CA ASN A 62 15.08 -8.26 15.39
C ASN A 62 16.24 -7.25 15.27
N GLY A 63 15.98 -5.95 15.35
CA GLY A 63 17.00 -4.89 15.30
C GLY A 63 17.65 -4.69 13.93
N THR A 64 17.24 -5.41 12.88
CA THR A 64 17.75 -5.34 11.49
C THR A 64 16.91 -4.43 10.61
N PHE A 65 16.37 -3.38 11.20
CA PHE A 65 15.61 -2.38 10.47
C PHE A 65 16.43 -1.63 9.46
N ALA A 66 15.83 -1.41 8.29
CA ALA A 66 16.49 -0.71 7.20
C ALA A 66 17.83 -1.35 6.81
N SER A 67 17.90 -2.69 6.80
CA SER A 67 18.98 -3.38 6.09
C SER A 67 19.09 -2.83 4.66
N ALA A 68 20.31 -2.56 4.20
CA ALA A 68 20.59 -1.89 2.92
C ALA A 68 19.87 -2.57 1.74
N GLU A 69 19.66 -3.89 1.81
CA GLU A 69 18.94 -4.67 0.81
C GLU A 69 17.44 -4.30 0.74
N ASN A 70 16.75 -4.21 1.88
CA ASN A 70 15.33 -3.84 1.90
C ASN A 70 15.10 -2.39 1.47
N LEU A 71 16.00 -1.49 1.86
CA LEU A 71 15.91 -0.07 1.51
C LEU A 71 16.15 0.16 0.02
N THR A 72 17.13 -0.52 -0.57
CA THR A 72 17.42 -0.45 -2.02
C THR A 72 16.31 -1.07 -2.85
N LEU A 73 15.74 -2.22 -2.44
CA LEU A 73 14.59 -2.82 -3.12
C LEU A 73 13.36 -1.90 -3.10
N SER A 74 13.07 -1.29 -1.97
CA SER A 74 11.94 -0.37 -1.83
C SER A 74 12.15 0.95 -2.58
N GLY A 75 13.38 1.47 -2.56
CA GLY A 75 13.80 2.63 -3.35
C GLY A 75 13.70 2.37 -4.86
N LEU A 76 14.06 1.17 -5.32
CA LEU A 76 13.92 0.76 -6.73
C LEU A 76 12.44 0.77 -7.16
N VAL A 77 11.54 0.26 -6.33
CA VAL A 77 10.09 0.29 -6.62
C VAL A 77 9.60 1.73 -6.75
N LEU A 78 9.92 2.59 -5.78
CA LEU A 78 9.54 4.01 -5.83
C LEU A 78 10.12 4.72 -7.05
N GLY A 79 11.40 4.49 -7.34
CA GLY A 79 12.07 5.06 -8.51
C GLY A 79 11.40 4.62 -9.81
N THR A 80 11.02 3.34 -9.90
CA THR A 80 10.27 2.79 -11.05
C THR A 80 8.91 3.46 -11.19
N ILE A 81 8.16 3.65 -10.11
CA ILE A 81 6.87 4.35 -10.14
C ILE A 81 7.05 5.79 -10.65
N ILE A 82 8.05 6.52 -10.16
CA ILE A 82 8.30 7.92 -10.55
C ILE A 82 8.70 8.01 -12.02
N LEU A 83 9.60 7.13 -12.49
CA LEU A 83 10.01 7.04 -13.90
C LEU A 83 8.83 6.72 -14.82
N LEU A 84 7.99 5.75 -14.46
CA LEU A 84 6.83 5.38 -15.27
C LEU A 84 5.73 6.45 -15.24
N ASN A 85 5.57 7.17 -14.13
CA ASN A 85 4.61 8.29 -14.02
C ASN A 85 5.06 9.54 -14.80
N ARG A 86 6.31 9.60 -15.27
CA ARG A 86 6.77 10.63 -16.22
C ARG A 86 6.30 10.39 -17.65
N VAL A 87 5.83 9.19 -17.99
CA VAL A 87 5.32 8.90 -19.32
C VAL A 87 3.90 9.49 -19.46
N PRO A 88 3.62 10.33 -20.48
CA PRO A 88 2.36 11.09 -20.58
C PRO A 88 1.14 10.26 -21.00
N VAL A 89 1.26 8.94 -21.15
CA VAL A 89 0.13 8.09 -21.57
C VAL A 89 -0.71 7.66 -20.36
N VAL A 90 -2.01 8.01 -20.39
CA VAL A 90 -2.97 7.81 -19.28
C VAL A 90 -3.05 6.36 -18.81
N TRP A 91 -2.95 5.40 -19.74
CA TRP A 91 -3.01 3.97 -19.44
C TRP A 91 -1.80 3.48 -18.63
N ILE A 92 -0.59 3.99 -18.91
CA ILE A 92 0.61 3.58 -18.17
C ILE A 92 0.59 4.15 -16.75
N ARG A 93 -0.03 5.30 -16.52
CA ARG A 93 -0.15 5.89 -15.16
C ARG A 93 -0.95 4.98 -14.21
N SER A 94 -2.06 4.41 -14.65
CA SER A 94 -2.89 3.52 -13.82
C SER A 94 -2.21 2.17 -13.54
N THR A 95 -1.43 1.66 -14.50
CA THR A 95 -0.71 0.37 -14.38
C THR A 95 0.68 0.52 -13.75
N ALA A 96 1.19 1.75 -13.55
CA ALA A 96 2.53 1.99 -13.02
C ALA A 96 2.80 1.28 -11.69
N LEU A 97 1.80 1.21 -10.81
CA LEU A 97 1.93 0.50 -9.53
C LEU A 97 2.14 -1.02 -9.74
N VAL A 98 1.40 -1.61 -10.68
CA VAL A 98 1.51 -3.04 -11.03
C VAL A 98 2.84 -3.32 -11.71
N LEU A 99 3.28 -2.47 -12.64
CA LEU A 99 4.57 -2.61 -13.32
C LEU A 99 5.75 -2.46 -12.34
N ALA A 100 5.66 -1.55 -11.37
CA ALA A 100 6.69 -1.40 -10.36
C ALA A 100 6.77 -2.62 -9.43
N LEU A 101 5.63 -3.21 -9.06
CA LEU A 101 5.60 -4.48 -8.32
C LEU A 101 6.18 -5.64 -9.14
N ALA A 102 5.87 -5.72 -10.43
CA ALA A 102 6.47 -6.71 -11.32
C ALA A 102 7.98 -6.52 -11.40
N ALA A 103 8.47 -5.30 -11.63
CA ALA A 103 9.89 -4.97 -11.70
C ALA A 103 10.63 -5.38 -10.42
N ARG A 104 10.03 -5.14 -9.24
CA ARG A 104 10.58 -5.62 -7.97
C ARG A 104 10.76 -7.13 -7.93
N VAL A 105 9.74 -7.89 -8.36
CA VAL A 105 9.79 -9.36 -8.38
C VAL A 105 10.86 -9.86 -9.34
N TRP A 106 10.98 -9.25 -10.52
CA TRP A 106 12.05 -9.56 -11.48
C TRP A 106 13.45 -9.36 -10.89
N VAL A 107 13.68 -8.22 -10.23
CA VAL A 107 14.99 -7.93 -9.60
C VAL A 107 15.28 -8.90 -8.46
N CYS A 108 14.28 -9.20 -7.62
CA CYS A 108 14.43 -10.15 -6.52
C CYS A 108 14.74 -11.57 -7.03
N SER A 109 14.03 -12.01 -8.08
CA SER A 109 14.26 -13.31 -8.70
C SER A 109 15.64 -13.39 -9.38
N PHE A 110 16.12 -12.31 -9.98
CA PHE A 110 17.46 -12.27 -10.55
C PHE A 110 18.56 -12.38 -9.48
N TRP A 111 18.40 -11.71 -8.33
CA TRP A 111 19.32 -11.85 -7.20
C TRP A 111 19.32 -13.25 -6.62
N ILE A 112 18.15 -13.86 -6.40
CA ILE A 112 18.06 -15.23 -5.86
C ILE A 112 18.68 -16.26 -6.81
N SER A 113 18.52 -16.07 -8.13
CA SER A 113 19.08 -16.95 -9.15
C SER A 113 20.62 -16.88 -9.19
N ARG A 114 21.19 -15.69 -8.94
CA ARG A 114 22.65 -15.49 -8.89
C ARG A 114 23.31 -16.02 -7.63
N ILE A 115 22.59 -16.09 -6.51
CA ILE A 115 23.08 -16.66 -5.24
C ILE A 115 22.94 -18.19 -5.27
N GLY A 116 21.85 -18.72 -5.84
CA GLY A 116 21.63 -20.16 -5.99
C GLY A 116 22.61 -20.87 -6.95
N ALA A 117 23.12 -20.17 -7.96
CA ALA A 117 24.16 -20.68 -8.88
C ALA A 117 25.58 -20.72 -8.26
N MET A 118 25.75 -20.16 -7.06
CA MET A 118 27.05 -20.09 -6.37
C MET A 118 27.14 -21.07 -5.18
N ILE A 119 26.05 -21.82 -4.92
CA ILE A 119 25.91 -22.78 -3.79
C ILE A 119 25.82 -24.24 -4.30
N TRP A 120 25.94 -24.47 -5.61
CA TRP A 120 26.14 -25.79 -6.23
C TRP A 120 27.42 -25.82 -7.06
#